data_AF-A0AAV4F008-F1
#
_entry.id   AF-A0AAV4F008-F1
#
_cell.length_a   1.000
_cell.length_b   1.000
_cell.length_c   1.000
_cell.angle_alpha   90.00
_cell.angle_beta   90.00
_cell.angle_gamma   90.00
#
_symmetry.space_group_name_H-M   'P 1'
#
loop_
_entity.id
_entity.type
_entity.pdbx_description
1 polymer ?
#
loop_
_entity_poly.entity_id
_entity_poly.type
_entity_poly.pdbx_seq_one_letter_code
_entity_poly.pdbx_strand_id
1 'polypeptide(L)'
;MTTAFWDTQGIFLVDFLSRGETVNSDSYIDTLKRLRARILRARPDMDSENVLLLHDNARPNTSTRTRETIATFGWTTLRLPHPSYSPVLAPSDFNLFGSMKQGMVPDWFCVTPESESLDERSFIQFIKNDSFSEERYQECFVTNSSQCTNFRFLGPYMTVTEEWTLVCDRNWVRSTLISVQMTGMLLGCLVAGQLGDQFGRRRVLNAYTLGHALVNIGAAFTNSWQLFAVTRFLIGAGIGGIITIAFPYGLEFLPLKWRPFTATFPFWGAGVAIFTGVAYFLPDWRNLHLALGILNIPCLIGYWKTPESIRWLAAKGKKDEAEAVLQKMADTNGKPLPPHTGELLETV
;
A
#
# COMPACT_ATOMS: atom_id res chain seq x y z
N MET A 1 -8.10 -19.79 12.45
CA MET A 1 -7.81 -18.35 12.71
C MET A 1 -6.68 -18.32 13.74
N THR A 2 -5.73 -17.41 13.63
CA THR A 2 -4.58 -17.34 14.55
C THR A 2 -4.59 -16.00 15.27
N THR A 3 -4.47 -16.03 16.60
CA THR A 3 -4.31 -14.85 17.43
C THR A 3 -2.88 -14.83 17.93
N ALA A 4 -2.12 -13.80 17.58
CA ALA A 4 -0.74 -13.64 18.03
C ALA A 4 -0.57 -12.34 18.82
N PHE A 5 0.16 -12.40 19.93
CA PHE A 5 0.54 -11.25 20.74
C PHE A 5 2.07 -11.13 20.73
N TRP A 6 2.59 -9.92 20.49
CA TRP A 6 4.02 -9.65 20.40
C TRP A 6 4.38 -8.26 20.92
N ASP A 7 5.65 -8.05 21.26
CA ASP A 7 6.28 -6.75 21.54
C ASP A 7 7.53 -6.53 20.67
N THR A 8 8.34 -5.54 21.04
CA THR A 8 9.63 -5.22 20.39
C THR A 8 10.69 -6.32 20.54
N GLN A 9 10.52 -7.26 21.47
CA GLN A 9 11.47 -8.34 21.75
C GLN A 9 11.02 -9.69 21.17
N GLY A 10 9.75 -9.81 20.75
CA GLY A 10 9.26 -10.96 20.01
C GLY A 10 7.81 -11.34 20.33
N ILE A 11 7.44 -12.57 19.97
CA ILE A 11 6.08 -13.09 20.11
C ILE A 11 5.89 -13.75 21.49
N PHE A 12 4.88 -13.33 22.26
CA PHE A 12 4.53 -13.89 23.56
C PHE A 12 3.69 -15.15 23.47
N LEU A 13 2.61 -15.07 22.69
CA LEU A 13 1.58 -16.09 22.62
C LEU A 13 1.06 -16.16 21.18
N VAL A 14 0.99 -17.37 20.66
CA VAL A 14 0.26 -17.69 19.44
C VAL A 14 -0.80 -18.70 19.82
N ASP A 15 -2.06 -18.33 19.63
CA ASP A 15 -3.22 -19.16 19.91
C ASP A 15 -3.89 -19.51 18.58
N PHE A 16 -4.16 -20.80 18.36
CA PHE A 16 -4.79 -21.29 17.15
C PHE A 16 -6.21 -21.72 17.47
N LEU A 17 -7.16 -21.09 16.80
CA LEU A 17 -8.56 -21.45 16.92
C LEU A 17 -8.87 -22.69 16.08
N SER A 18 -9.61 -23.64 16.66
CA SER A 18 -10.00 -24.88 15.97
C SER A 18 -10.92 -24.59 14.79
N ARG A 19 -10.97 -25.52 13.84
CA ARG A 19 -11.76 -25.35 12.61
C ARG A 19 -13.26 -25.34 12.94
N GLY A 20 -13.96 -24.26 12.58
CA GLY A 20 -15.41 -24.10 12.80
C GLY A 20 -15.77 -23.28 14.05
N GLU A 21 -14.80 -22.94 14.89
CA GLU A 21 -15.01 -22.05 16.04
C GLU A 21 -14.84 -20.58 15.64
N THR A 22 -15.48 -19.68 16.39
CA THR A 22 -15.39 -18.23 16.21
C THR A 22 -14.83 -17.58 17.48
N VAL A 23 -13.96 -16.57 17.33
CA VAL A 23 -13.47 -15.81 18.49
C VAL A 23 -14.63 -14.96 19.05
N ASN A 24 -15.16 -15.39 20.19
CA ASN A 24 -16.14 -14.65 20.98
C ASN A 24 -15.48 -14.04 22.23
N SER A 25 -16.21 -13.22 22.98
CA SER A 25 -15.69 -12.56 24.19
C SER A 25 -15.11 -13.54 25.21
N ASP A 26 -15.72 -14.72 25.36
CA ASP A 26 -15.33 -15.70 26.38
C ASP A 26 -14.03 -16.41 26.01
N SER A 27 -13.93 -16.87 24.76
CA SER A 27 -12.69 -17.41 24.20
C SER A 27 -11.55 -16.39 24.26
N TYR A 28 -11.86 -15.11 24.02
CA TYR A 28 -10.86 -14.05 24.03
C TYR A 28 -10.39 -13.72 25.45
N ILE A 29 -11.30 -13.70 26.42
CA ILE A 29 -10.98 -13.54 27.84
C ILE A 29 -10.03 -14.66 28.31
N ASP A 30 -10.29 -15.90 27.89
CA ASP A 30 -9.39 -17.02 28.21
C ASP A 30 -8.00 -16.84 27.60
N THR A 31 -7.92 -16.41 26.34
CA THR A 31 -6.64 -16.07 25.70
C THR A 31 -5.92 -14.94 26.45
N LEU A 32 -6.62 -13.89 26.93
CA LEU A 32 -6.02 -12.81 27.72
C LEU A 32 -5.50 -13.29 29.08
N LYS A 33 -6.19 -14.22 29.75
CA LYS A 33 -5.71 -14.86 30.98
C LYS A 33 -4.41 -15.63 30.73
N ARG A 34 -4.37 -16.41 29.65
CA ARG A 34 -3.16 -17.13 29.21
C ARG A 34 -2.03 -16.17 28.87
N LEU A 35 -2.33 -15.04 28.22
CA LEU A 35 -1.37 -13.98 27.94
C LEU A 35 -0.76 -13.40 29.22
N ARG A 36 -1.60 -13.01 30.19
CA ARG A 36 -1.13 -12.47 31.49
C ARG A 36 -0.20 -13.44 32.20
N ALA A 37 -0.58 -14.71 32.27
CA ALA A 37 0.25 -15.75 32.87
C ALA A 37 1.59 -15.92 32.14
N ARG A 38 1.63 -15.66 30.83
CA ARG A 38 2.85 -15.80 30.02
C ARG A 38 3.75 -14.57 30.08
N ILE A 39 3.19 -13.35 30.17
CA ILE A 39 3.95 -12.12 30.42
C ILE A 39 4.72 -12.25 31.74
N LEU A 40 4.03 -12.65 32.80
CA LEU A 40 4.62 -12.88 34.13
C LEU A 40 5.77 -13.89 34.13
N ARG A 41 5.72 -14.91 33.25
CA ARG A 41 6.77 -15.95 33.17
C ARG A 41 7.93 -15.57 32.24
N ALA A 42 7.61 -14.95 31.11
CA ALA A 42 8.59 -14.68 30.05
C ALA A 42 9.41 -13.40 30.31
N ARG A 43 8.85 -12.44 31.06
CA ARG A 43 9.47 -11.15 31.36
C ARG A 43 9.17 -10.75 32.83
N PRO A 44 9.86 -11.36 33.81
CA PRO A 44 9.66 -11.03 35.22
C PRO A 44 10.03 -9.57 35.56
N ASP A 45 10.87 -8.93 34.73
CA ASP A 45 11.28 -7.53 34.88
C ASP A 45 10.25 -6.52 34.33
N MET A 46 9.23 -6.98 33.60
CA MET A 46 8.16 -6.11 33.12
C MET A 46 7.08 -5.93 34.19
N ASP A 47 6.67 -4.67 34.40
CA ASP A 47 5.51 -4.35 35.22
C ASP A 47 4.23 -4.92 34.57
N SER A 48 3.82 -6.09 35.07
CA SER A 48 2.66 -6.82 34.55
C SER A 48 1.32 -6.14 34.82
N GLU A 49 1.30 -5.14 35.71
CA GLU A 49 0.12 -4.37 36.05
C GLU A 49 -0.02 -3.14 35.16
N ASN A 50 1.08 -2.59 34.61
CA ASN A 50 1.08 -1.45 33.70
C ASN A 50 1.34 -1.84 32.24
N VAL A 51 0.53 -2.74 31.69
CA VAL A 51 0.61 -3.11 30.26
C VAL A 51 -0.24 -2.18 29.42
N LEU A 52 0.38 -1.58 28.40
CA LEU A 52 -0.30 -0.86 27.32
C LEU A 52 -0.71 -1.84 26.22
N LEU A 53 -2.01 -2.19 26.16
CA LEU A 53 -2.53 -3.16 25.22
C LEU A 53 -3.12 -2.47 23.99
N LEU A 54 -2.52 -2.73 22.82
CA LEU A 54 -3.06 -2.35 21.51
C LEU A 54 -3.80 -3.56 20.91
N HIS A 55 -5.11 -3.44 20.73
CA HIS A 55 -5.90 -4.47 20.07
C HIS A 55 -5.94 -4.24 18.57
N ASP A 56 -5.79 -5.32 17.79
CA ASP A 56 -6.18 -5.34 16.38
C ASP A 56 -7.72 -5.22 16.22
N ASN A 57 -8.19 -4.97 15.00
CA ASN A 57 -9.58 -4.68 14.60
C ASN A 57 -10.62 -5.81 14.88
N ALA A 58 -10.29 -6.81 15.69
CA ALA A 58 -11.19 -7.91 16.04
C ALA A 58 -12.22 -7.49 17.11
N ARG A 59 -13.52 -7.68 16.82
CA ARG A 59 -14.68 -7.26 17.62
C ARG A 59 -14.69 -7.65 19.13
N PRO A 60 -14.14 -8.78 19.60
CA PRO A 60 -14.29 -9.22 21.00
C PRO A 60 -13.82 -8.21 22.06
N ASN A 61 -12.83 -7.37 21.71
CA ASN A 61 -12.30 -6.30 22.56
C ASN A 61 -13.33 -5.19 22.89
N THR A 62 -14.39 -5.05 22.09
CA THR A 62 -15.44 -4.04 22.32
C THR A 62 -16.46 -4.46 23.38
N SER A 63 -16.49 -5.75 23.72
CA SER A 63 -17.48 -6.28 24.67
C SER A 63 -17.19 -5.82 26.11
N THR A 64 -18.26 -5.51 26.86
CA THR A 64 -18.17 -5.02 28.25
C THR A 64 -17.39 -6.00 29.12
N ARG A 65 -17.67 -7.30 28.99
CA ARG A 65 -17.02 -8.37 29.76
C ARG A 65 -15.50 -8.43 29.53
N THR A 66 -15.06 -8.25 28.28
CA THR A 66 -13.64 -8.19 27.97
C THR A 66 -12.99 -6.94 28.54
N ARG A 67 -13.63 -5.78 28.47
CA ARG A 67 -13.11 -4.52 29.03
C ARG A 67 -12.99 -4.57 30.55
N GLU A 68 -13.98 -5.15 31.23
CA GLU A 68 -13.91 -5.40 32.69
C GLU A 68 -12.74 -6.32 33.03
N THR A 69 -12.55 -7.41 32.28
CA THR A 69 -11.43 -8.34 32.49
C THR A 69 -10.08 -7.64 32.32
N ILE A 70 -9.93 -6.81 31.28
CA ILE A 70 -8.71 -6.03 31.04
C ILE A 70 -8.47 -5.04 32.20
N ALA A 71 -9.52 -4.34 32.66
CA ALA A 71 -9.43 -3.43 33.79
C ALA A 71 -9.00 -4.16 35.08
N THR A 72 -9.52 -5.37 35.34
CA THR A 72 -9.08 -6.20 36.49
C THR A 72 -7.63 -6.66 36.41
N PHE A 73 -7.00 -6.59 35.23
CA PHE A 73 -5.58 -6.90 35.07
C PHE A 73 -4.68 -5.67 35.28
N GLY A 74 -5.26 -4.47 35.47
CA GLY A 74 -4.52 -3.20 35.52
C GLY A 74 -4.14 -2.64 34.15
N TRP A 75 -4.47 -3.36 33.08
CA TRP A 75 -3.98 -3.03 31.74
C TRP A 75 -4.72 -1.83 31.14
N THR A 76 -3.94 -0.93 30.55
CA THR A 76 -4.48 0.24 29.84
C THR A 76 -4.67 -0.10 28.37
N THR A 77 -5.90 -0.01 27.88
CA THR A 77 -6.19 -0.16 26.45
C THR A 77 -5.83 1.12 25.70
N LEU A 78 -4.87 1.04 24.78
CA LEU A 78 -4.57 2.13 23.86
C LEU A 78 -5.73 2.28 22.86
N ARG A 79 -6.66 3.21 23.13
CA ARG A 79 -7.68 3.64 22.18
C ARG A 79 -7.11 4.74 21.31
N LEU A 80 -6.35 4.34 20.29
CA LEU A 80 -5.91 5.31 19.30
C LEU A 80 -7.10 5.65 18.39
N PRO A 81 -7.33 6.94 18.05
CA PRO A 81 -8.36 7.32 17.11
C PRO A 81 -8.00 6.73 15.73
N HIS A 82 -8.63 5.62 15.38
CA HIS A 82 -8.49 4.99 14.07
C HIS A 82 -9.79 5.17 13.29
N PRO A 83 -9.73 5.31 11.95
CA PRO A 83 -10.92 5.24 11.09
C PRO A 83 -11.72 3.97 11.37
N SER A 84 -13.04 4.05 11.19
CA SER A 84 -13.93 2.91 11.38
C SER A 84 -13.59 1.81 10.36
N TYR A 85 -13.13 0.65 10.87
CA TYR A 85 -13.06 -0.65 10.18
C TYR A 85 -12.30 -0.68 8.84
N SER A 86 -11.01 -1.03 8.88
CA SER A 86 -10.28 -1.56 7.71
C SER A 86 -9.88 -3.01 7.99
N PRO A 87 -10.46 -4.01 7.31
CA PRO A 87 -10.15 -5.44 7.53
C PRO A 87 -8.75 -5.85 7.03
N VAL A 88 -7.99 -4.92 6.46
CA VAL A 88 -6.68 -5.16 5.83
C VAL A 88 -5.55 -4.37 6.51
N LEU A 89 -5.87 -3.41 7.38
CA LEU A 89 -4.89 -2.56 8.06
C LEU A 89 -4.91 -2.82 9.56
N ALA A 90 -3.73 -3.06 10.14
CA ALA A 90 -3.55 -3.18 11.57
C ALA A 90 -3.62 -1.77 12.20
N PRO A 91 -4.07 -1.62 13.46
CA PRO A 91 -4.08 -0.34 14.17
C PRO A 91 -2.71 0.34 14.28
N SER A 92 -1.62 -0.43 14.24
CA SER A 92 -0.26 0.08 14.11
C SER A 92 -0.08 0.95 12.86
N ASP A 93 -0.83 0.66 11.79
CA ASP A 93 -0.71 1.32 10.50
C ASP A 93 -1.19 2.78 10.56
N PHE A 94 -2.07 3.11 11.50
CA PHE A 94 -2.58 4.46 11.65
C PHE A 94 -1.64 5.37 12.45
N ASN A 95 -0.93 4.82 13.44
CA ASN A 95 -0.13 5.61 14.37
C ASN A 95 1.37 5.55 14.05
N LEU A 96 1.92 4.35 13.85
CA LEU A 96 3.33 4.20 13.50
C LEU A 96 3.61 4.80 12.12
N PHE A 97 2.79 4.49 11.11
CA PHE A 97 2.95 5.13 9.79
C PHE A 97 2.43 6.58 9.77
N GLY A 98 1.52 6.96 10.67
CA GLY A 98 1.10 8.35 10.82
C GLY A 98 2.27 9.25 11.23
N SER A 99 3.00 8.87 12.28
CA SER A 99 4.21 9.58 12.72
C SER A 99 5.34 9.48 11.71
N MET A 100 5.52 8.35 11.01
CA MET A 100 6.49 8.28 9.90
C MET A 100 6.12 9.24 8.75
N LYS A 101 4.83 9.39 8.43
CA LYS A 101 4.37 10.32 7.38
C LYS A 101 4.62 11.78 7.73
N GLN A 102 4.63 12.15 9.01
CA GLN A 102 4.98 13.51 9.43
C GLN A 102 6.40 13.88 9.01
N GLY A 103 7.36 12.95 9.12
CA GLY A 103 8.73 13.14 8.63
C GLY A 103 8.91 13.01 7.12
N MET A 104 7.85 12.68 6.36
CA MET A 104 7.89 12.59 4.88
C MET A 104 7.42 13.86 4.18
N VAL A 105 6.79 14.80 4.91
CA VAL A 105 6.54 16.14 4.38
C VAL A 105 7.79 16.96 4.68
N PRO A 106 8.44 17.57 3.66
CA PRO A 106 9.59 18.42 3.92
C PRO A 106 9.22 19.52 4.91
N ASP A 107 10.14 19.82 5.82
CA ASP A 107 9.96 20.85 6.84
C ASP A 107 9.65 22.17 6.14
N TRP A 108 8.56 22.82 6.53
CA TRP A 108 8.13 24.06 5.89
C TRP A 108 7.78 25.11 6.91
N PHE A 109 8.07 26.36 6.54
CA PHE A 109 8.01 27.52 7.41
C PHE A 109 7.22 28.63 6.73
N CYS A 110 6.45 29.35 7.52
CA CYS A 110 5.88 30.61 7.09
C CYS A 110 6.97 31.67 7.02
N VAL A 111 7.08 32.34 5.87
CA VAL A 111 8.07 33.38 5.63
C VAL A 111 7.49 34.74 6.02
N THR A 112 8.25 35.50 6.80
CA THR A 112 7.97 36.91 7.08
C THR A 112 8.71 37.81 6.08
N PRO A 113 8.26 39.07 5.86
CA PRO A 113 8.96 39.99 4.95
C PRO A 113 10.46 40.18 5.25
N GLU A 114 10.85 40.05 6.52
CA GLU A 114 12.25 40.13 6.98
C GLU A 114 13.07 38.88 6.62
N SER A 115 12.43 37.72 6.49
CA SER A 115 13.08 36.44 6.24
C SER A 115 13.02 35.98 4.78
N GLU A 116 12.22 36.66 3.94
CA GLU A 116 12.04 36.35 2.52
C GLU A 116 13.31 36.55 1.69
N SER A 117 14.12 37.56 2.00
CA SER A 117 15.37 37.86 1.28
C SER A 117 16.58 37.06 1.79
N LEU A 118 16.41 36.21 2.80
CA LEU A 118 17.54 35.48 3.39
C LEU A 118 17.95 34.29 2.52
N ASP A 119 19.25 34.13 2.31
CA ASP A 119 19.80 32.90 1.73
C ASP A 119 19.56 31.70 2.68
N GLU A 120 19.55 30.48 2.17
CA GLU A 120 19.14 29.28 2.91
C GLU A 120 19.95 29.09 4.20
N ARG A 121 21.27 29.32 4.15
CA ARG A 121 22.14 29.23 5.34
C ARG A 121 21.79 30.27 6.40
N SER A 122 21.52 31.51 5.96
CA SER A 122 21.14 32.61 6.83
C SER A 122 19.74 32.42 7.41
N PHE A 123 18.82 31.83 6.65
CA PHE A 123 17.48 31.47 7.09
C PHE A 123 17.51 30.36 8.14
N ILE A 124 18.32 29.32 7.94
CA ILE A 124 18.53 28.28 8.96
C ILE A 124 19.13 28.87 10.24
N GLN A 125 20.06 29.83 10.12
CA GLN A 125 20.63 30.50 11.28
C GLN A 125 19.62 31.43 11.97
N PHE A 126 18.76 32.11 11.20
CA PHE A 126 17.65 32.91 11.70
C PHE A 126 16.68 32.06 12.53
N ILE A 127 16.28 30.89 12.02
CA ILE A 127 15.43 29.93 12.76
C ILE A 127 16.10 29.46 14.06
N LYS A 128 17.42 29.21 14.05
CA LYS A 128 18.15 28.72 15.23
C LYS A 128 18.38 29.79 16.30
N ASN A 129 18.54 31.04 15.88
CA ASN A 129 18.81 32.16 16.78
C ASN A 129 17.54 32.74 17.41
N ASP A 130 16.42 32.68 16.70
CA ASP A 130 15.13 33.04 17.27
C ASP A 130 14.74 31.94 18.27
N SER A 131 14.61 32.29 19.55
CA SER A 131 14.33 31.38 20.67
C SER A 131 12.90 30.85 20.67
N PHE A 132 12.44 30.39 19.50
CA PHE A 132 11.06 30.05 19.12
C PHE A 132 11.01 28.76 18.29
N SER A 133 12.00 27.87 18.45
CA SER A 133 12.32 26.79 17.51
C SER A 133 11.41 25.56 17.55
N GLU A 134 10.36 25.53 18.38
CA GLU A 134 9.38 24.43 18.37
C GLU A 134 7.95 24.87 18.00
N GLU A 135 7.59 26.14 18.17
CA GLU A 135 6.20 26.57 18.04
C GLU A 135 5.78 26.90 16.60
N ARG A 136 6.66 27.37 15.71
CA ARG A 136 6.30 27.77 14.32
C ARG A 136 6.50 26.70 13.24
N TYR A 137 6.77 25.46 13.64
CA TYR A 137 6.95 24.34 12.72
C TYR A 137 5.61 23.93 12.11
N GLN A 138 5.49 23.98 10.78
CA GLN A 138 4.27 23.62 10.05
C GLN A 138 3.01 24.40 10.47
N GLU A 139 3.17 25.64 10.92
CA GLU A 139 2.05 26.51 11.29
C GLU A 139 1.54 27.36 10.12
N CYS A 140 0.23 27.58 10.10
CA CYS A 140 -0.46 28.31 9.02
C CYS A 140 -0.68 29.80 9.31
N PHE A 141 -0.26 30.28 10.48
CA PHE A 141 -0.48 31.63 10.95
C PHE A 141 0.84 32.27 11.37
N VAL A 142 0.97 33.57 11.11
CA VAL A 142 2.04 34.40 11.69
C VAL A 142 1.57 34.89 13.05
N THR A 143 2.49 35.05 14.01
CA THR A 143 2.22 35.65 15.33
C THR A 143 1.37 36.91 15.18
N ASN A 144 0.14 36.89 15.75
CA ASN A 144 -0.96 37.87 15.56
C ASN A 144 -1.98 37.60 14.43
N SER A 145 -2.36 36.33 14.21
CA SER A 145 -3.61 35.94 13.52
C SER A 145 -3.69 36.23 12.02
N SER A 146 -2.66 36.82 11.41
CA SER A 146 -2.59 36.97 9.95
C SER A 146 -2.21 35.65 9.29
N GLN A 147 -2.98 35.26 8.27
CA GLN A 147 -2.73 34.05 7.50
C GLN A 147 -1.40 34.14 6.75
N CYS A 148 -0.64 33.04 6.76
CA CYS A 148 0.60 32.96 6.02
C CYS A 148 0.36 32.96 4.50
N THR A 149 1.04 33.85 3.77
CA THR A 149 0.95 33.92 2.30
C THR A 149 2.12 33.24 1.59
N ASN A 150 3.32 33.33 2.15
CA ASN A 150 4.56 32.83 1.54
C ASN A 150 5.17 31.72 2.40
N PHE A 151 5.51 30.60 1.77
CA PHE A 151 6.03 29.42 2.45
C PHE A 151 7.40 29.05 1.89
N ARG A 152 8.30 28.63 2.77
CA ARG A 152 9.62 28.10 2.38
C ARG A 152 9.76 26.68 2.89
N PHE A 153 10.08 25.77 2.00
CA PHE A 153 10.36 24.37 2.30
C PHE A 153 11.89 24.20 2.47
N LEU A 154 12.30 23.37 3.43
CA LEU A 154 13.68 23.00 3.68
C LEU A 154 13.91 21.55 3.27
N GLY A 155 15.06 21.32 2.63
CA GLY A 155 15.54 19.99 2.29
C GLY A 155 15.93 19.87 0.82
N PRO A 156 16.64 18.79 0.46
CA PRO A 156 17.08 18.54 -0.92
C PRO A 156 15.99 17.94 -1.83
N TYR A 157 14.76 17.81 -1.34
CA TYR A 157 13.68 17.08 -1.99
C TYR A 157 12.71 18.06 -2.64
N MET A 158 12.38 17.86 -3.92
CA MET A 158 11.30 18.59 -4.57
C MET A 158 10.07 17.70 -4.58
N THR A 159 9.03 18.11 -3.85
CA THR A 159 7.79 17.34 -3.76
C THR A 159 6.62 18.03 -4.44
N VAL A 160 5.59 17.25 -4.83
CA VAL A 160 4.31 17.78 -5.34
C VAL A 160 3.68 18.79 -4.37
N THR A 161 3.88 18.57 -3.08
CA THR A 161 3.41 19.45 -2.02
C THR A 161 4.09 20.81 -2.06
N GLU A 162 5.39 20.83 -2.29
CA GLU A 162 6.22 22.04 -2.32
C GLU A 162 5.95 22.85 -3.59
N GLU A 163 5.98 22.18 -4.76
CA GLU A 163 5.75 22.79 -6.08
C GLU A 163 4.47 23.63 -6.15
N TRP A 164 3.38 23.12 -5.58
CA TRP A 164 2.08 23.79 -5.60
C TRP A 164 1.62 24.29 -4.22
N THR A 165 2.54 24.31 -3.26
CA THR A 165 2.32 24.82 -1.89
C THR A 165 1.03 24.27 -1.28
N LEU A 166 0.88 22.95 -1.27
CA LEU A 166 -0.32 22.24 -0.82
C LEU A 166 -0.38 22.10 0.71
N VAL A 167 -0.08 23.17 1.43
CA VAL A 167 -0.11 23.27 2.91
C VAL A 167 -1.34 24.08 3.36
N CYS A 168 -1.64 24.06 4.66
CA CYS A 168 -2.70 24.89 5.26
C CYS A 168 -4.07 24.72 4.59
N ASP A 169 -4.67 25.80 4.08
CA ASP A 169 -5.98 25.80 3.40
C ASP A 169 -6.06 24.84 2.20
N ARG A 170 -4.92 24.42 1.65
CA ARG A 170 -4.82 23.50 0.52
C ARG A 170 -4.37 22.10 0.92
N ASN A 171 -4.29 21.78 2.22
CA ASN A 171 -3.89 20.46 2.71
C ASN A 171 -4.80 19.33 2.20
N TRP A 172 -6.09 19.62 2.01
CA TRP A 172 -7.11 18.68 1.55
C TRP A 172 -6.79 18.14 0.15
N VAL A 173 -6.09 18.91 -0.69
CA VAL A 173 -5.72 18.52 -2.05
C VAL A 173 -4.90 17.23 -2.04
N ARG A 174 -3.98 17.06 -1.08
CA ARG A 174 -3.16 15.84 -0.98
C ARG A 174 -4.03 14.60 -0.77
N SER A 175 -4.99 14.69 0.15
CA SER A 175 -5.94 13.61 0.42
C SER A 175 -6.84 13.35 -0.80
N THR A 176 -7.31 14.41 -1.46
CA THR A 176 -8.10 14.30 -2.69
C THR A 176 -7.34 13.61 -3.81
N LEU A 177 -6.04 13.91 -4.02
CA LEU A 177 -5.22 13.24 -5.02
C LEU A 177 -5.13 11.73 -4.80
N ILE A 178 -5.06 11.30 -3.52
CA ILE A 178 -5.07 9.87 -3.15
C ILE A 178 -6.46 9.28 -3.43
N SER A 179 -7.53 9.95 -2.99
CA SER A 179 -8.91 9.48 -3.23
C SER A 179 -9.23 9.34 -4.72
N VAL A 180 -8.85 10.33 -5.53
CA VAL A 180 -9.02 10.32 -6.99
C VAL A 180 -8.29 9.12 -7.62
N GLN A 181 -7.06 8.83 -7.18
CA GLN A 181 -6.37 7.62 -7.63
C GLN A 181 -7.10 6.34 -7.22
N MET A 182 -7.62 6.26 -6.00
CA MET A 182 -8.36 5.06 -5.54
C MET A 182 -9.67 4.86 -6.32
N THR A 183 -10.37 5.96 -6.63
CA THR A 183 -11.54 5.92 -7.53
C THR A 183 -11.15 5.42 -8.93
N GLY A 184 -10.03 5.92 -9.47
CA GLY A 184 -9.47 5.43 -10.74
C GLY A 184 -9.19 3.93 -10.67
N MET A 185 -8.54 3.46 -9.61
CA MET A 185 -8.25 2.04 -9.40
C MET A 185 -9.51 1.18 -9.38
N LEU A 186 -10.54 1.59 -8.63
CA LEU A 186 -11.83 0.88 -8.58
C LEU A 186 -12.44 0.72 -9.98
N LEU A 187 -12.54 1.81 -10.73
CA LEU A 187 -13.12 1.79 -12.08
C LEU A 187 -12.24 0.99 -13.06
N GLY A 188 -10.92 1.10 -12.92
CA GLY A 188 -9.94 0.33 -13.68
C GLY A 188 -10.13 -1.17 -13.50
N CYS A 189 -10.29 -1.64 -12.27
CA CYS A 189 -10.55 -3.06 -11.98
C CYS A 189 -11.83 -3.58 -12.65
N LEU A 190 -12.93 -2.82 -12.54
CA LEU A 190 -14.24 -3.22 -13.11
C LEU A 190 -14.18 -3.35 -14.63
N VAL A 191 -13.58 -2.37 -15.31
CA VAL A 191 -13.48 -2.34 -16.78
C VAL A 191 -12.49 -3.40 -17.26
N ALA A 192 -11.32 -3.49 -16.64
CA ALA A 192 -10.26 -4.41 -17.08
C ALA A 192 -10.66 -5.88 -16.97
N GLY A 193 -11.44 -6.26 -15.96
CA GLY A 193 -11.96 -7.62 -15.83
C GLY A 193 -12.76 -8.04 -17.05
N GLN A 194 -13.74 -7.20 -17.44
CA GLN A 194 -14.58 -7.44 -18.62
C GLN A 194 -13.77 -7.45 -19.92
N LEU A 195 -12.86 -6.48 -20.09
CA LEU A 195 -12.00 -6.43 -21.26
C LEU A 195 -11.11 -7.67 -21.36
N GLY A 196 -10.53 -8.12 -20.25
CA GLY A 196 -9.68 -9.31 -20.21
C GLY A 196 -10.41 -10.59 -20.60
N ASP A 197 -11.68 -10.72 -20.21
CA ASP A 197 -12.52 -11.85 -20.59
C ASP A 197 -12.93 -11.79 -22.08
N GLN A 198 -13.18 -10.59 -22.60
CA GLN A 198 -13.62 -10.40 -23.99
C GLN A 198 -12.49 -10.49 -25.01
N PHE A 199 -11.39 -9.76 -24.78
CA PHE A 199 -10.31 -9.54 -25.76
C PHE A 199 -9.05 -10.38 -25.51
N GLY A 200 -8.96 -11.04 -24.36
CA GLY A 200 -7.83 -11.87 -23.96
C GLY A 200 -6.96 -11.23 -22.89
N ARG A 201 -6.40 -12.06 -22.00
CA ARG A 201 -5.62 -11.61 -20.83
C ARG A 201 -4.34 -10.91 -21.26
N ARG A 202 -3.58 -11.50 -22.18
CA ARG A 202 -2.28 -10.96 -22.62
C ARG A 202 -2.43 -9.60 -23.29
N ARG A 203 -3.36 -9.46 -24.24
CA ARG A 203 -3.52 -8.21 -25.01
C ARG A 203 -3.92 -7.05 -24.11
N VAL A 204 -4.89 -7.28 -23.22
CA VAL A 204 -5.39 -6.25 -22.33
C VAL A 204 -4.34 -5.90 -21.28
N LEU A 205 -3.63 -6.88 -20.70
CA LEU A 205 -2.54 -6.61 -19.76
C LEU A 205 -1.48 -5.68 -20.39
N ASN A 206 -1.05 -5.96 -21.62
CA ASN A 206 -0.04 -5.14 -22.28
C ASN A 206 -0.55 -3.74 -22.66
N ALA A 207 -1.81 -3.62 -23.07
CA ALA A 207 -2.43 -2.32 -23.32
C ALA A 207 -2.48 -1.46 -22.05
N TYR A 208 -2.87 -2.05 -20.92
CA TYR A 208 -2.87 -1.37 -19.62
C TYR A 208 -1.46 -1.01 -19.15
N THR A 209 -0.48 -1.92 -19.29
CA THR A 209 0.93 -1.64 -18.93
C THR A 209 1.51 -0.50 -19.77
N LEU A 210 1.25 -0.48 -21.09
CA LEU A 210 1.70 0.58 -21.97
C LEU A 210 1.04 1.92 -21.62
N GLY A 211 -0.28 1.92 -21.46
CA GLY A 211 -1.01 3.12 -21.04
C GLY A 211 -0.52 3.66 -19.70
N HIS A 212 -0.32 2.78 -18.72
CA HIS A 212 0.22 3.15 -17.41
C HIS A 212 1.62 3.77 -17.49
N ALA A 213 2.52 3.21 -18.32
CA ALA A 213 3.85 3.75 -18.54
C ALA A 213 3.80 5.16 -19.18
N LEU A 214 2.99 5.34 -20.22
CA LEU A 214 2.83 6.62 -20.92
C LEU A 214 2.23 7.70 -20.01
N VAL A 215 1.23 7.35 -19.21
CA VAL A 215 0.61 8.31 -18.27
C VAL A 215 1.59 8.68 -17.15
N ASN A 216 2.42 7.75 -16.66
CA ASN A 216 3.47 8.09 -15.68
C ASN A 216 4.49 9.06 -16.25
N ILE A 217 4.95 8.84 -17.50
CA ILE A 217 5.83 9.79 -18.18
C ILE A 217 5.14 11.15 -18.33
N GLY A 218 3.88 11.16 -18.75
CA GLY A 218 3.07 12.38 -18.87
C GLY A 218 2.87 13.12 -17.54
N ALA A 219 2.76 12.41 -16.42
CA ALA A 219 2.58 13.00 -15.09
C ALA A 219 3.76 13.92 -14.70
N ALA A 220 4.98 13.56 -15.12
CA ALA A 220 6.19 14.36 -14.86
C ALA A 220 6.18 15.74 -15.54
N PHE A 221 5.38 15.93 -16.60
CA PHE A 221 5.26 17.19 -17.34
C PHE A 221 4.05 18.04 -16.93
N THR A 222 3.34 17.64 -15.86
CA THR A 222 2.19 18.40 -15.38
C THR A 222 2.64 19.68 -14.69
N ASN A 223 1.96 20.80 -14.98
CA ASN A 223 2.29 22.13 -14.44
C ASN A 223 1.21 22.65 -13.47
N SER A 224 0.18 21.86 -13.19
CA SER A 224 -0.92 22.20 -12.30
C SER A 224 -1.40 20.95 -11.56
N TRP A 225 -1.77 21.13 -10.29
CA TRP A 225 -2.23 20.03 -9.45
C TRP A 225 -3.52 19.38 -9.96
N GLN A 226 -4.38 20.13 -10.68
CA GLN A 226 -5.60 19.61 -11.29
C GLN A 226 -5.27 18.65 -12.43
N LEU A 227 -4.33 19.03 -13.32
CA LEU A 227 -3.88 18.14 -14.38
C LEU A 227 -3.17 16.92 -13.79
N PHE A 228 -2.38 17.12 -12.74
CA PHE A 228 -1.79 16.02 -11.99
C PHE A 228 -2.86 15.09 -11.40
N ALA A 229 -3.95 15.61 -10.85
CA ALA A 229 -5.07 14.81 -10.35
C ALA A 229 -5.69 13.92 -11.44
N VAL A 230 -5.85 14.44 -12.66
CA VAL A 230 -6.30 13.65 -13.83
C VAL A 230 -5.30 12.54 -14.16
N THR A 231 -4.00 12.85 -14.19
CA THR A 231 -2.98 11.79 -14.43
C THR A 231 -2.98 10.75 -13.31
N ARG A 232 -3.22 11.14 -12.05
CA ARG A 232 -3.34 10.22 -10.90
C ARG A 232 -4.55 9.31 -11.00
N PHE A 233 -5.68 9.82 -11.48
CA PHE A 233 -6.85 9.00 -11.80
C PHE A 233 -6.51 7.93 -12.85
N LEU A 234 -5.87 8.34 -13.95
CA LEU A 234 -5.49 7.44 -15.05
C LEU A 234 -4.43 6.41 -14.62
N ILE A 235 -3.44 6.81 -13.81
CA ILE A 235 -2.46 5.91 -13.18
C ILE A 235 -3.19 4.90 -12.31
N GLY A 236 -4.12 5.35 -11.46
CA GLY A 236 -4.97 4.50 -10.63
C GLY A 236 -5.72 3.46 -11.46
N ALA A 237 -6.40 3.89 -12.53
CA ALA A 237 -7.12 3.00 -13.44
C ALA A 237 -6.19 1.99 -14.12
N GLY A 238 -4.98 2.41 -14.50
CA GLY A 238 -3.91 1.55 -14.98
C GLY A 238 -3.55 0.44 -13.98
N ILE A 239 -3.22 0.83 -12.74
CA ILE A 239 -2.85 -0.10 -11.66
C ILE A 239 -3.98 -1.09 -11.38
N GLY A 240 -5.22 -0.60 -11.25
CA GLY A 240 -6.37 -1.46 -10.99
C GLY A 240 -6.57 -2.51 -12.10
N GLY A 241 -6.42 -2.10 -13.36
CA GLY A 241 -6.54 -3.05 -14.47
C GLY A 241 -5.40 -4.06 -14.54
N ILE A 242 -4.16 -3.61 -14.31
CA ILE A 242 -2.99 -4.49 -14.27
C ILE A 242 -3.16 -5.56 -13.18
N ILE A 243 -3.51 -5.17 -11.95
CA ILE A 243 -3.67 -6.10 -10.83
C ILE A 243 -4.78 -7.12 -11.11
N THR A 244 -5.92 -6.64 -11.64
CA THR A 244 -7.09 -7.49 -11.92
C THR A 244 -6.80 -8.56 -12.97
N ILE A 245 -5.94 -8.27 -13.95
CA ILE A 245 -5.63 -9.22 -15.04
C ILE A 245 -4.39 -10.05 -14.73
N ALA A 246 -3.32 -9.43 -14.21
CA ALA A 246 -2.02 -10.07 -14.00
C ALA A 246 -2.11 -11.24 -13.02
N PHE A 247 -2.89 -11.09 -11.94
CA PHE A 247 -2.97 -12.12 -10.90
C PHE A 247 -3.66 -13.40 -11.40
N PRO A 248 -4.89 -13.36 -11.96
CA PRO A 248 -5.50 -14.55 -12.58
C PRO A 248 -4.67 -15.13 -13.72
N TYR A 249 -4.08 -14.26 -14.57
CA TYR A 249 -3.27 -14.69 -15.70
C TYR A 249 -2.08 -15.55 -15.25
N GLY A 250 -1.37 -15.16 -14.19
CA GLY A 250 -0.29 -15.98 -13.63
C GLY A 250 -0.77 -17.32 -13.07
N LEU A 251 -1.93 -17.34 -12.41
CA LEU A 251 -2.51 -18.56 -11.82
C LEU A 251 -2.99 -19.58 -12.86
N GLU A 252 -3.33 -19.13 -14.07
CA GLU A 252 -3.79 -19.97 -15.18
C GLU A 252 -2.65 -20.86 -15.73
N PHE A 253 -1.39 -20.44 -15.61
CA PHE A 253 -0.23 -21.25 -16.01
C PHE A 253 0.31 -22.15 -14.89
N LEU A 254 -0.22 -22.00 -13.67
CA LEU A 254 0.26 -22.74 -12.51
C LEU A 254 -0.66 -23.92 -12.16
N PRO A 255 -0.09 -25.08 -11.84
CA PRO A 255 -0.87 -26.20 -11.32
C PRO A 255 -1.41 -25.87 -9.93
N LEU A 256 -2.52 -26.51 -9.55
CA LEU A 256 -3.25 -26.25 -8.30
C LEU A 256 -2.36 -26.29 -7.05
N LYS A 257 -1.35 -27.17 -7.03
CA LYS A 257 -0.40 -27.32 -5.92
C LYS A 257 0.40 -26.03 -5.63
N TRP A 258 0.73 -25.25 -6.65
CA TRP A 258 1.62 -24.07 -6.52
C TRP A 258 0.86 -22.74 -6.43
N ARG A 259 -0.45 -22.71 -6.70
CA ARG A 259 -1.26 -21.48 -6.62
C ARG A 259 -1.24 -20.79 -5.25
N PRO A 260 -1.28 -21.51 -4.10
CA PRO A 260 -1.18 -20.85 -2.80
C PRO A 260 0.17 -20.16 -2.61
N PHE A 261 1.26 -20.74 -3.11
CA PHE A 261 2.60 -20.18 -2.97
C PHE A 261 2.71 -18.81 -3.66
N THR A 262 2.12 -18.66 -4.85
CA THR A 262 2.11 -17.37 -5.56
C THR A 262 1.27 -16.29 -4.88
N ALA A 263 0.23 -16.67 -4.14
CA ALA A 263 -0.57 -15.72 -3.37
C ALA A 263 0.18 -15.23 -2.11
N THR A 264 1.06 -16.06 -1.56
CA THR A 264 1.82 -15.74 -0.34
C THR A 264 3.11 -14.94 -0.62
N PHE A 265 3.59 -14.92 -1.85
CA PHE A 265 4.83 -14.21 -2.18
C PHE A 265 4.64 -12.69 -2.02
N PRO A 266 5.49 -11.98 -1.26
CA PRO A 266 5.26 -10.59 -0.86
C PRO A 266 5.62 -9.59 -1.97
N PHE A 267 5.07 -9.76 -3.17
CA PHE A 267 5.36 -8.92 -4.34
C PHE A 267 5.16 -7.43 -4.06
N TRP A 268 4.08 -7.09 -3.34
CA TRP A 268 3.78 -5.71 -2.98
C TRP A 268 4.84 -5.12 -2.04
N GLY A 269 5.18 -5.85 -0.97
CA GLY A 269 6.18 -5.40 0.01
C GLY A 269 7.57 -5.23 -0.61
N ALA A 270 7.99 -6.20 -1.44
CA ALA A 270 9.24 -6.10 -2.19
C ALA A 270 9.24 -4.90 -3.15
N GLY A 271 8.12 -4.67 -3.85
CA GLY A 271 7.95 -3.51 -4.73
C GLY A 271 8.05 -2.18 -3.99
N VAL A 272 7.42 -2.06 -2.82
CA VAL A 272 7.52 -0.86 -1.97
C VAL A 272 8.95 -0.64 -1.51
N ALA A 273 9.67 -1.69 -1.09
CA ALA A 273 11.07 -1.56 -0.66
C ALA A 273 11.99 -1.07 -1.80
N ILE A 274 11.82 -1.63 -3.00
CA ILE A 274 12.56 -1.18 -4.19
C ILE A 274 12.20 0.27 -4.52
N PHE A 275 10.91 0.62 -4.49
CA PHE A 275 10.45 1.99 -4.75
C PHE A 275 11.03 2.99 -3.74
N THR A 276 11.07 2.66 -2.46
CA THR A 276 11.71 3.51 -1.43
C THR A 276 13.18 3.74 -1.74
N GLY A 277 13.90 2.70 -2.18
CA GLY A 277 15.30 2.86 -2.62
C GLY A 277 15.43 3.79 -3.82
N VAL A 278 14.58 3.65 -4.84
CA VAL A 278 14.58 4.53 -6.02
C VAL A 278 14.25 5.99 -5.64
N ALA A 279 13.24 6.19 -4.78
CA ALA A 279 12.84 7.52 -4.30
C ALA A 279 13.94 8.20 -3.48
N TYR A 280 14.78 7.44 -2.78
CA TYR A 280 15.94 7.99 -2.07
C TYR A 280 16.99 8.56 -3.04
N PHE A 281 17.22 7.92 -4.18
CA PHE A 281 18.18 8.40 -5.19
C PHE A 281 17.61 9.45 -6.15
N LEU A 282 16.28 9.50 -6.30
CA LEU A 282 15.57 10.45 -7.16
C LEU A 282 14.69 11.36 -6.30
N PRO A 283 15.26 12.43 -5.70
CA PRO A 283 14.55 13.29 -4.76
C PRO A 283 13.49 14.18 -5.40
N ASP A 284 13.50 14.32 -6.73
CA ASP A 284 12.50 15.07 -7.50
C ASP A 284 11.35 14.14 -7.95
N TRP A 285 10.12 14.52 -7.58
CA TRP A 285 8.90 13.79 -7.93
C TRP A 285 8.71 13.62 -9.46
N ARG A 286 9.17 14.58 -10.28
CA ARG A 286 9.07 14.48 -11.74
C ARG A 286 9.97 13.38 -12.28
N ASN A 287 11.23 13.36 -11.83
CA ASN A 287 12.20 12.32 -12.18
C ASN A 287 11.74 10.94 -11.70
N LEU A 288 11.09 10.87 -10.55
CA LEU A 288 10.52 9.63 -10.03
C LEU A 288 9.42 9.08 -10.95
N HIS A 289 8.51 9.93 -11.44
CA HIS A 289 7.48 9.52 -12.40
C HIS A 289 8.06 9.08 -13.75
N LEU A 290 9.10 9.76 -14.26
CA LEU A 290 9.83 9.34 -15.46
C LEU A 290 10.48 7.98 -15.26
N ALA A 291 11.18 7.78 -14.15
CA ALA A 291 11.84 6.51 -13.82
C ALA A 291 10.84 5.36 -13.71
N LEU A 292 9.68 5.58 -13.05
CA LEU A 292 8.59 4.59 -12.97
C LEU A 292 8.00 4.26 -14.35
N GLY A 293 7.83 5.26 -15.21
CA GLY A 293 7.37 5.06 -16.58
C GLY A 293 8.35 4.21 -17.40
N ILE A 294 9.64 4.54 -17.33
CA ILE A 294 10.71 3.84 -18.06
C ILE A 294 10.90 2.42 -17.53
N LEU A 295 10.87 2.22 -16.21
CA LEU A 295 11.05 0.91 -15.59
C LEU A 295 9.94 -0.09 -15.96
N ASN A 296 8.75 0.41 -16.33
CA ASN A 296 7.67 -0.43 -16.85
C ASN A 296 7.87 -0.88 -18.31
N ILE A 297 8.71 -0.20 -19.10
CA ILE A 297 8.90 -0.54 -20.53
C ILE A 297 9.48 -1.94 -20.72
N PRO A 298 10.51 -2.40 -19.97
CA PRO A 298 10.99 -3.78 -20.05
C PRO A 298 9.90 -4.83 -19.84
N CYS A 299 8.88 -4.56 -19.01
CA CYS A 299 7.76 -5.48 -18.81
C CYS A 299 6.95 -5.71 -20.09
N LEU A 300 6.93 -4.76 -21.03
CA LEU A 300 6.29 -4.90 -22.34
C LEU A 300 7.04 -5.86 -23.27
N ILE A 301 8.34 -6.10 -23.06
CA ILE A 301 9.10 -7.11 -23.82
C ILE A 301 8.54 -8.51 -23.55
N GLY A 302 7.97 -8.72 -22.36
CA GLY A 302 7.25 -9.95 -22.00
C GLY A 302 6.13 -10.31 -22.99
N TYR A 303 5.48 -9.32 -23.63
CA TYR A 303 4.42 -9.53 -24.63
C TYR A 303 4.76 -10.56 -25.71
N TRP A 304 6.01 -10.51 -26.18
CA TRP A 304 6.49 -11.34 -27.29
C TRP A 304 6.77 -12.78 -26.84
N LYS A 305 7.08 -12.98 -25.56
CA LYS A 305 7.47 -14.29 -25.02
C LYS A 305 6.31 -15.03 -24.37
N THR A 306 5.35 -14.31 -23.78
CA THR A 306 4.25 -14.91 -23.02
C THR A 306 3.12 -15.35 -23.95
N PRO A 307 2.65 -16.61 -23.88
CA PRO A 307 1.48 -17.08 -24.63
C PRO A 307 0.18 -16.49 -24.07
N GLU A 308 -0.91 -16.58 -24.83
CA GLU A 308 -2.24 -16.26 -24.29
C GLU A 308 -2.69 -17.32 -23.27
N SER A 309 -3.63 -16.95 -22.41
CA SER A 309 -4.20 -17.88 -21.43
C SER A 309 -4.83 -19.11 -22.08
N ILE A 310 -4.41 -20.31 -21.67
CA ILE A 310 -4.98 -21.59 -22.11
C ILE A 310 -6.48 -21.63 -21.81
N ARG A 311 -6.87 -21.16 -20.61
CA ARG A 311 -8.28 -21.14 -20.18
C ARG A 311 -9.13 -20.21 -21.03
N TRP A 312 -8.60 -19.02 -21.36
CA TRP A 312 -9.30 -18.09 -22.25
C TRP A 312 -9.42 -18.63 -23.67
N LEU A 313 -8.37 -19.26 -24.20
CA LEU A 313 -8.38 -19.89 -25.53
C LEU A 313 -9.41 -21.02 -25.62
N ALA A 314 -9.46 -21.89 -24.61
CA ALA A 314 -10.46 -22.95 -24.51
C ALA A 314 -11.88 -22.37 -24.48
N ALA A 315 -12.15 -21.40 -23.62
CA ALA A 315 -13.46 -20.75 -23.50
C ALA A 315 -13.90 -19.99 -24.78
N LYS A 316 -12.96 -19.57 -25.64
CA LYS A 316 -13.24 -18.95 -26.94
C LYS A 316 -13.33 -19.97 -28.09
N GLY A 317 -13.21 -21.27 -27.82
CA GLY A 317 -13.23 -22.33 -28.83
C GLY A 317 -11.97 -22.41 -29.69
N LYS A 318 -10.88 -21.71 -29.31
CA LYS A 318 -9.60 -21.69 -30.03
C LYS A 318 -8.71 -22.88 -29.60
N LYS A 319 -9.18 -24.10 -29.89
CA LYS A 319 -8.56 -25.35 -29.41
C LYS A 319 -7.12 -25.53 -29.91
N ASP A 320 -6.89 -25.32 -31.21
CA ASP A 320 -5.56 -25.50 -31.82
C ASP A 320 -4.51 -24.56 -31.21
N GLU A 321 -4.89 -23.30 -30.92
CA GLU A 321 -4.03 -22.33 -30.24
C GLU A 321 -3.77 -22.76 -28.79
N ALA A 322 -4.77 -23.28 -28.08
CA ALA A 322 -4.63 -23.75 -26.71
C ALA A 322 -3.69 -24.97 -26.62
N GLU A 323 -3.82 -25.92 -27.55
CA GLU A 323 -2.95 -27.10 -27.65
C GLU A 323 -1.51 -26.71 -27.99
N ALA A 324 -1.30 -25.76 -28.91
CA ALA A 324 0.03 -25.24 -29.23
C ALA A 324 0.72 -24.59 -28.01
N VAL A 325 -0.04 -23.87 -27.17
CA VAL A 325 0.48 -23.30 -25.92
C VAL A 325 0.84 -24.41 -24.92
N LEU A 326 -0.02 -25.42 -24.76
CA LEU A 326 0.22 -26.56 -23.89
C LEU A 326 1.44 -27.38 -24.33
N GLN A 327 1.60 -27.62 -25.63
CA GLN A 327 2.77 -28.28 -26.19
C GLN A 327 4.05 -27.50 -25.87
N LYS A 328 4.04 -26.18 -26.07
CA LYS A 328 5.19 -25.32 -25.73
C LYS A 328 5.53 -25.39 -24.23
N MET A 329 4.53 -25.46 -23.35
CA MET A 329 4.73 -25.62 -21.91
C MET A 329 5.28 -27.00 -21.56
N ALA A 330 4.82 -28.06 -22.24
CA ALA A 330 5.29 -29.42 -22.07
C ALA A 330 6.78 -29.54 -22.47
N ASP A 331 7.13 -28.98 -23.64
CA ASP A 331 8.50 -28.92 -24.16
C ASP A 331 9.43 -28.16 -23.20
N THR A 332 9.00 -27.00 -22.70
CA THR A 332 9.78 -26.18 -21.75
C THR A 332 10.02 -26.90 -20.42
N ASN A 333 9.06 -27.71 -19.98
CA ASN A 333 9.15 -28.48 -18.74
C ASN A 333 9.82 -29.86 -18.93
N GLY A 334 10.18 -30.23 -20.16
CA GLY A 334 10.73 -31.54 -20.49
C GLY A 334 9.79 -32.71 -20.18
N LYS A 335 8.46 -32.48 -20.27
CA LYS A 335 7.44 -33.50 -19.99
C LYS A 335 6.61 -33.78 -21.24
N PRO A 336 6.13 -35.02 -21.45
CA PRO A 336 5.20 -35.30 -22.53
C PRO A 336 3.86 -34.61 -22.27
N LEU A 337 3.17 -34.25 -23.36
CA LEU A 337 1.80 -33.75 -23.29
C LEU A 337 0.90 -34.84 -22.66
N PRO A 338 0.02 -34.51 -21.70
CA PRO A 338 -0.88 -35.49 -21.11
C PRO A 338 -1.77 -36.17 -22.18
N PRO A 339 -1.98 -37.50 -22.10
CA PRO A 339 -2.99 -38.15 -22.94
C PRO A 339 -4.37 -37.56 -22.64
N HIS A 340 -5.23 -37.44 -23.67
CA HIS A 340 -6.57 -36.82 -23.59
C HIS A 340 -6.62 -35.29 -23.40
N THR A 341 -5.54 -34.58 -23.74
CA THR A 341 -5.53 -33.09 -23.69
C THR A 341 -6.63 -32.47 -24.56
N GLY A 342 -6.89 -33.03 -25.74
CA GLY A 342 -7.96 -32.58 -26.64
C GLY A 342 -9.35 -32.68 -26.02
N GLU A 343 -9.69 -33.82 -25.42
CA GLU A 343 -10.99 -34.06 -24.74
C GLU A 343 -11.19 -33.14 -23.53
N LEU A 344 -10.14 -32.90 -22.73
CA LEU A 344 -10.20 -31.99 -21.60
C LEU A 344 -10.49 -30.55 -22.02
N LEU A 345 -9.95 -30.12 -23.16
CA LEU A 345 -10.25 -28.80 -23.74
C LEU A 345 -11.70 -28.68 -24.26
N GLU A 346 -12.42 -29.78 -24.47
CA GLU A 346 -13.84 -29.76 -24.85
C GLU A 346 -14.79 -29.63 -23.66
N THR A 347 -14.31 -29.94 -22.46
CA THR A 347 -15.11 -29.88 -21.22
C THR A 347 -15.13 -28.50 -20.55
N VAL A 348 -14.36 -27.55 -21.07
CA VAL A 348 -14.25 -26.15 -20.60
C VAL A 348 -15.04 -25.24 -21.53
#